data_AF-A0A419DWB6-F1
#
_entry.id   AF-A0A419DWB6-F1
#
_cell.length_a   1.000
_cell.length_b   1.000
_cell.length_c   1.000
_cell.angle_alpha   90.00
_cell.angle_beta   90.00
_cell.angle_gamma   90.00
#
_symmetry.space_group_name_H-M   'P 1'
#
loop_
_entity.id
_entity.type
_entity.pdbx_description
1 polymer ?
#
loop_
_entity_poly.entity_id
_entity_poly.type
_entity_poly.pdbx_seq_one_letter_code
_entity_poly.pdbx_strand_id
1 'polypeptide(L)'
;MKKRGFTLVEIMIVVAIIALLAAIAIPNLLRARVNANQTNAQATLRTISTACESFAAANNGNYPAAFTDLTTATPPYLNENYTAAARQGYNFACGTMGVAGYSCTATPVTCGTTGTQTYTITTGGVLTSAACV
;
A
#
# COMPACT_ATOMS: atom_id res chain seq x y z
N MET A 1 49.82 17.52 22.22
CA MET A 1 48.85 16.42 21.97
C MET A 1 49.02 15.94 20.53
N LYS A 2 49.52 14.72 20.30
CA LYS A 2 49.67 14.16 18.93
C LYS A 2 48.29 13.73 18.44
N LYS A 3 47.71 14.46 17.48
CA LYS A 3 46.53 14.01 16.75
C LYS A 3 46.93 12.80 15.91
N ARG A 4 46.33 11.63 16.18
CA ARG A 4 46.38 10.47 15.28
C ARG A 4 45.50 10.80 14.08
N GLY A 5 46.10 10.95 12.90
CA GLY A 5 45.37 11.06 11.65
C GLY A 5 44.98 9.67 11.14
N PHE A 6 43.77 9.55 10.60
CA PHE A 6 43.36 8.35 9.84
C PHE A 6 44.28 8.16 8.63
N THR A 7 44.63 6.92 8.31
CA THR A 7 45.39 6.64 7.10
C THR A 7 44.45 6.62 5.89
N LEU A 8 44.93 7.06 4.73
CA LEU A 8 44.15 7.01 3.48
C LEU A 8 43.76 5.58 3.12
N VAL A 9 44.66 4.62 3.36
CA VAL A 9 44.43 3.19 3.10
C VAL A 9 43.28 2.63 3.93
N GLU A 10 43.19 3.06 5.19
CA GLU A 10 42.14 2.62 6.12
C GLU A 10 40.76 3.12 5.68
N ILE A 11 40.66 4.34 5.17
CA ILE A 11 39.40 4.81 4.56
C ILE A 11 39.09 4.04 3.28
N MET A 12 40.06 3.81 2.39
CA MET A 12 39.84 3.10 1.12
C MET A 12 39.26 1.69 1.29
N ILE A 13 39.81 0.89 2.20
CA ILE A 13 39.34 -0.48 2.45
C ILE A 13 37.92 -0.47 3.03
N VAL A 14 37.62 0.47 3.92
CA VAL A 14 36.29 0.61 4.52
C VAL A 14 35.25 0.95 3.45
N VAL A 15 35.52 1.90 2.55
CA VAL A 15 34.54 2.22 1.49
C VAL A 15 34.37 1.05 0.51
N ALA A 16 35.43 0.29 0.23
CA ALA A 16 35.36 -0.89 -0.64
C ALA A 16 34.45 -1.98 -0.05
N ILE A 17 34.57 -2.27 1.25
CA ILE A 17 33.71 -3.27 1.92
C ILE A 17 32.26 -2.77 2.01
N ILE A 18 32.05 -1.49 2.35
CA ILE A 18 30.69 -0.90 2.38
C ILE A 18 30.04 -0.96 0.99
N ALA A 19 30.78 -0.65 -0.08
CA ALA A 19 30.27 -0.73 -1.46
C ALA A 19 29.87 -2.16 -1.85
N LEU A 20 30.67 -3.16 -1.46
CA LEU A 20 30.35 -4.58 -1.69
C LEU A 20 29.06 -5.00 -0.96
N LEU A 21 28.93 -4.64 0.32
CA LEU A 21 27.74 -4.96 1.10
C LEU A 21 26.49 -4.24 0.55
N ALA A 22 26.63 -2.97 0.18
CA ALA A 22 25.56 -2.17 -0.39
C ALA A 22 25.07 -2.75 -1.73
N ALA A 23 25.98 -3.23 -2.59
CA ALA A 23 25.63 -3.82 -3.89
C ALA A 23 24.71 -5.05 -3.77
N ILE A 24 24.86 -5.85 -2.69
CA ILE A 24 24.01 -7.02 -2.43
C ILE A 24 22.73 -6.61 -1.67
N ALA A 25 22.84 -5.70 -0.70
CA ALA A 25 21.74 -5.34 0.18
C ALA A 25 20.66 -4.48 -0.51
N ILE A 26 21.06 -3.50 -1.34
CA ILE A 26 20.14 -2.56 -1.99
C ILE A 26 19.08 -3.28 -2.87
N PRO A 27 19.43 -4.17 -3.82
CA PRO A 27 18.43 -4.81 -4.67
C PRO A 27 17.45 -5.67 -3.86
N ASN A 28 17.93 -6.33 -2.81
CA ASN A 28 17.08 -7.13 -1.92
C ASN A 28 16.13 -6.26 -1.11
N LEU A 29 16.61 -5.12 -0.60
CA LEU A 29 15.78 -4.15 0.13
C LEU A 29 14.68 -3.56 -0.77
N LEU A 30 15.00 -3.24 -2.03
CA LEU A 30 14.02 -2.73 -2.99
C LEU A 30 12.90 -3.76 -3.25
N ARG A 31 13.26 -5.04 -3.45
CA ARG A 31 12.28 -6.13 -3.61
C ARG A 31 11.42 -6.32 -2.36
N ALA A 32 12.05 -6.31 -1.18
CA ALA A 32 11.34 -6.43 0.10
C ALA A 32 10.33 -5.28 0.28
N ARG A 33 10.71 -4.05 -0.08
CA ARG A 33 9.82 -2.89 -0.04
C ARG A 33 8.62 -3.03 -0.97
N VAL A 34 8.83 -3.50 -2.21
CA VAL A 34 7.74 -3.77 -3.17
C VAL A 34 6.75 -4.79 -2.61
N ASN A 35 7.26 -5.88 -2.04
CA ASN A 35 6.42 -6.92 -1.42
C ASN A 35 5.66 -6.40 -0.19
N ALA A 36 6.29 -5.56 0.63
CA ALA A 36 5.66 -4.92 1.77
C ALA A 36 4.52 -3.99 1.33
N ASN A 37 4.75 -3.15 0.31
CA ASN A 37 3.74 -2.28 -0.26
C ASN A 37 2.54 -3.09 -0.81
N GLN A 38 2.81 -4.20 -1.52
CA GLN A 38 1.77 -5.10 -2.04
C GLN A 38 0.92 -5.71 -0.92
N THR A 39 1.56 -6.23 0.12
CA THR A 39 0.87 -6.78 1.28
C THR A 39 0.00 -5.72 1.96
N ASN A 40 0.53 -4.50 2.11
CA ASN A 40 -0.21 -3.39 2.72
C ASN A 40 -1.40 -2.94 1.87
N ALA A 41 -1.26 -2.92 0.55
CA ALA A 41 -2.34 -2.62 -0.38
C ALA A 41 -3.49 -3.62 -0.26
N GLN A 42 -3.19 -4.91 -0.23
CA GLN A 42 -4.21 -5.94 -0.02
C GLN A 42 -4.88 -5.84 1.35
N ALA A 43 -4.10 -5.57 2.41
CA ALA A 43 -4.64 -5.38 3.76
C ALA A 43 -5.59 -4.17 3.82
N THR A 44 -5.18 -3.04 3.22
CA THR A 44 -6.00 -1.82 3.14
C THR A 44 -7.30 -2.07 2.38
N LEU A 45 -7.25 -2.77 1.24
CA LEU A 45 -8.45 -3.14 0.50
C LEU A 45 -9.39 -4.04 1.33
N ARG A 46 -8.85 -4.99 2.09
CA ARG A 46 -9.67 -5.80 3.01
C ARG A 46 -10.30 -4.95 4.11
N THR A 47 -9.58 -3.98 4.67
CA THR A 47 -10.14 -3.03 5.64
C THR A 47 -11.30 -2.24 5.05
N ILE A 48 -11.15 -1.72 3.83
CA ILE A 48 -12.22 -1.01 3.12
C ILE A 48 -13.42 -1.95 2.88
N SER A 49 -13.17 -3.16 2.40
CA SER A 49 -14.21 -4.17 2.18
C SER A 49 -14.97 -4.48 3.46
N THR A 50 -14.28 -4.77 4.56
CA THR A 50 -14.92 -4.99 5.87
C THR A 50 -15.77 -3.81 6.32
N ALA A 51 -15.32 -2.57 6.07
CA ALA A 51 -16.10 -1.39 6.36
C ALA A 51 -17.37 -1.30 5.49
N CYS A 52 -17.29 -1.60 4.19
CA CYS A 52 -18.45 -1.68 3.31
C CYS A 52 -19.45 -2.76 3.76
N GLU A 53 -18.97 -3.96 4.12
CA GLU A 53 -19.83 -5.05 4.61
C GLU A 53 -20.48 -4.68 5.94
N SER A 54 -19.75 -4.03 6.85
CA SER A 54 -20.28 -3.55 8.13
C SER A 54 -21.33 -2.45 7.95
N PHE A 55 -21.13 -1.55 6.99
CA PHE A 55 -22.11 -0.55 6.62
C PHE A 55 -23.39 -1.22 6.07
N ALA A 56 -23.26 -2.17 5.16
CA ALA A 56 -24.40 -2.89 4.60
C ALA A 56 -25.19 -3.64 5.68
N ALA A 57 -24.50 -4.29 6.63
CA ALA A 57 -25.14 -4.97 7.76
C ALA A 57 -25.98 -4.01 8.62
N ALA A 58 -25.56 -2.74 8.76
CA ALA A 58 -26.29 -1.73 9.51
C ALA A 58 -27.39 -1.01 8.69
N ASN A 59 -27.33 -1.07 7.36
CA ASN A 59 -28.19 -0.31 6.45
C ASN A 59 -29.06 -1.23 5.56
N ASN A 60 -29.69 -2.24 6.17
CA ASN A 60 -30.63 -3.15 5.51
C ASN A 60 -30.06 -3.88 4.27
N GLY A 61 -28.75 -4.13 4.24
CA GLY A 61 -28.05 -4.76 3.12
C GLY A 61 -27.61 -3.79 2.02
N ASN A 62 -27.85 -2.48 2.18
CA ASN A 62 -27.45 -1.48 1.20
C ASN A 62 -26.00 -1.06 1.43
N TYR A 63 -25.16 -1.22 0.41
CA TYR A 63 -23.78 -0.73 0.43
C TYR A 63 -23.71 0.81 0.36
N PRO A 64 -22.60 1.41 0.84
CA PRO A 64 -22.38 2.86 0.76
C PRO A 64 -22.45 3.37 -0.68
N ALA A 65 -23.12 4.52 -0.87
CA ALA A 65 -23.26 5.14 -2.19
C ALA A 65 -22.01 5.92 -2.59
N ALA A 66 -21.27 6.43 -1.61
CA ALA A 66 -19.99 7.08 -1.78
C ALA A 66 -18.98 6.61 -0.72
N PHE A 67 -17.68 6.71 -1.02
CA PHE A 67 -16.64 6.37 -0.06
C PHE A 67 -16.73 7.24 1.21
N THR A 68 -17.16 8.49 1.06
CA THR A 68 -17.35 9.42 2.16
C THR A 68 -18.31 8.91 3.22
N ASP A 69 -19.32 8.12 2.85
CA ASP A 69 -20.32 7.57 3.77
C ASP A 69 -19.67 6.69 4.85
N LEU A 70 -18.54 6.03 4.53
CA LEU A 70 -17.77 5.23 5.47
C LEU A 70 -17.01 6.07 6.49
N THR A 71 -16.64 7.30 6.12
CA THR A 71 -15.85 8.21 6.96
C THR A 71 -16.70 9.23 7.73
N THR A 72 -17.91 9.54 7.24
CA THR A 72 -18.81 10.54 7.86
C THR A 72 -19.91 9.91 8.71
N ALA A 73 -20.07 8.58 8.68
CA ALA A 73 -20.99 7.87 9.56
C ALA A 73 -20.66 8.13 11.05
N THR A 74 -21.65 7.97 11.92
CA THR A 74 -21.50 8.14 13.38
C THR A 74 -21.93 6.87 14.10
N PRO A 75 -21.00 6.07 14.66
CA PRO A 75 -19.54 6.19 14.55
C PRO A 75 -19.03 5.88 13.13
N PRO A 76 -17.83 6.38 12.75
CA PRO A 76 -17.29 6.14 11.41
C PRO A 76 -16.81 4.69 11.25
N TYR A 77 -17.03 4.12 10.06
CA TYR A 77 -16.58 2.77 9.72
C TYR A 77 -15.10 2.76 9.28
N LEU A 78 -14.61 3.88 8.76
CA LEU A 78 -13.21 4.12 8.44
C LEU A 78 -12.72 5.39 9.14
N ASN A 79 -11.52 5.32 9.71
CA ASN A 79 -10.87 6.43 10.42
C ASN A 79 -10.40 7.54 9.50
N GLU A 80 -10.19 7.25 8.21
CA GLU A 80 -9.68 8.22 7.25
C GLU A 80 -10.09 7.89 5.82
N ASN A 81 -9.95 8.88 4.94
CA ASN A 81 -10.17 8.68 3.52
C ASN A 81 -8.94 8.02 2.87
N TYR A 82 -9.06 6.73 2.55
CA TYR A 82 -7.99 5.97 1.91
C TYR A 82 -7.82 6.31 0.42
N THR A 83 -8.82 6.89 -0.25
CA THR A 83 -8.75 7.26 -1.67
C THR A 83 -8.22 8.66 -1.93
N ALA A 84 -7.98 9.46 -0.87
CA ALA A 84 -7.58 10.86 -1.01
C ALA A 84 -6.12 11.05 -1.46
N ALA A 85 -5.23 10.11 -1.13
CA ALA A 85 -3.81 10.18 -1.46
C ALA A 85 -3.19 8.79 -1.59
N ALA A 86 -2.06 8.72 -2.29
CA ALA A 86 -1.29 7.48 -2.36
C ALA A 86 -0.73 7.12 -0.98
N ARG A 87 -0.82 5.85 -0.60
CA ARG A 87 -0.31 5.31 0.66
C ARG A 87 0.63 4.16 0.36
N GLN A 88 1.83 4.23 0.92
CA GLN A 88 2.81 3.13 0.85
C GLN A 88 3.02 2.64 -0.59
N GLY A 89 3.08 3.57 -1.55
CA GLY A 89 3.33 3.27 -2.96
C GLY A 89 2.13 2.83 -3.80
N TYR A 90 0.91 2.90 -3.25
CA TYR A 90 -0.34 2.57 -3.95
C TYR A 90 -1.37 3.70 -3.89
N ASN A 91 -2.08 3.91 -4.99
CA ASN A 91 -3.30 4.69 -5.07
C ASN A 91 -4.50 3.78 -4.85
N PHE A 92 -5.48 4.24 -4.08
CA PHE A 92 -6.73 3.52 -3.85
C PHE A 92 -7.87 4.30 -4.50
N ALA A 93 -8.73 3.59 -5.21
CA ALA A 93 -9.93 4.16 -5.81
C ALA A 93 -11.08 3.17 -5.69
N CYS A 94 -12.26 3.65 -5.36
CA CYS A 94 -13.48 2.84 -5.41
C CYS A 94 -14.31 3.32 -6.59
N GLY A 95 -14.25 2.55 -7.69
CA GLY A 95 -14.86 2.95 -8.97
C GLY A 95 -16.36 2.70 -9.01
N THR A 96 -16.80 1.57 -8.45
CA THR A 96 -18.22 1.27 -8.26
C THR A 96 -18.53 1.40 -6.79
N MET A 97 -19.45 2.28 -6.43
CA MET A 97 -20.04 2.42 -5.10
C MET A 97 -21.53 2.67 -5.31
N GLY A 98 -22.38 1.97 -4.56
CA GLY A 98 -23.81 2.04 -4.74
C GLY A 98 -24.50 0.93 -3.97
N VAL A 99 -25.81 1.05 -3.78
CA VAL A 99 -26.61 0.11 -2.96
C VAL A 99 -26.46 -1.36 -3.35
N ALA A 100 -26.14 -1.65 -4.63
CA ALA A 100 -25.98 -3.01 -5.15
C ALA A 100 -24.59 -3.61 -4.91
N GLY A 101 -23.58 -2.81 -4.54
CA GLY A 101 -22.23 -3.30 -4.32
C GLY A 101 -21.15 -2.23 -4.46
N TYR A 102 -19.93 -2.65 -4.14
CA TYR A 102 -18.71 -1.87 -4.30
C TYR A 102 -17.64 -2.63 -5.09
N SER A 103 -16.74 -1.86 -5.69
CA SER A 103 -15.49 -2.32 -6.30
C SER A 103 -14.39 -1.30 -6.03
N CYS A 104 -13.36 -1.72 -5.31
CA CYS A 104 -12.22 -0.89 -4.95
C CYS A 104 -10.92 -1.48 -5.50
N THR A 105 -10.11 -0.64 -6.09
CA THR A 105 -8.84 -0.97 -6.73
C THR A 105 -7.69 -0.30 -6.00
N ALA A 106 -6.59 -1.04 -5.79
CA ALA A 106 -5.30 -0.51 -5.39
C ALA A 106 -4.33 -0.64 -6.56
N THR A 107 -3.93 0.49 -7.15
CA THR A 107 -2.97 0.57 -8.25
C THR A 107 -1.62 1.09 -7.74
N PRO A 108 -0.49 0.53 -8.18
CA PRO A 108 0.80 1.08 -7.79
C PRO A 108 1.01 2.47 -8.39
N VAL A 109 1.54 3.41 -7.60
CA VAL A 109 1.88 4.77 -8.04
C VAL A 109 2.83 4.74 -9.24
N THR A 110 3.78 3.82 -9.23
CA THR A 110 4.70 3.60 -10.34
C THR A 110 4.89 2.10 -10.53
N CYS A 111 4.31 1.58 -11.61
CA CYS A 111 4.41 0.19 -11.98
C CYS A 111 5.89 -0.24 -12.11
N GLY A 112 6.23 -1.41 -11.56
CA GLY A 112 7.60 -1.93 -11.53
C GLY A 112 8.50 -1.36 -10.44
N THR A 113 8.14 -0.23 -9.82
CA THR A 113 8.95 0.43 -8.77
C THR A 113 8.30 0.37 -7.39
N THR A 114 7.05 0.81 -7.28
CA THR A 114 6.33 0.77 -5.99
C THR A 114 5.51 -0.51 -5.81
N GLY A 115 5.19 -1.17 -6.93
CA GLY A 115 4.39 -2.39 -7.01
C GLY A 115 4.39 -2.96 -8.42
N THR A 116 4.10 -4.26 -8.56
CA THR A 116 4.02 -4.95 -9.86
C THR A 116 2.62 -5.43 -10.22
N GLN A 117 1.67 -5.29 -9.30
CA GLN A 117 0.30 -5.78 -9.46
C GLN A 117 -0.69 -4.74 -8.98
N THR A 118 -1.80 -4.65 -9.69
CA THR A 118 -3.02 -3.97 -9.26
C THR A 118 -3.92 -4.99 -8.58
N TYR A 119 -4.52 -4.60 -7.46
CA TYR A 119 -5.47 -5.44 -6.72
C TYR A 119 -6.85 -4.84 -6.80
N THR A 120 -7.87 -5.67 -7.00
CA THR A 120 -9.27 -5.25 -7.03
C THR A 120 -10.04 -6.10 -6.03
N ILE A 121 -10.72 -5.46 -5.09
CA ILE A 121 -11.67 -6.12 -4.20
C ILE A 121 -13.08 -5.75 -4.60
N THR A 122 -13.92 -6.75 -4.81
CA THR A 122 -15.34 -6.56 -5.13
C THR A 122 -16.21 -6.98 -3.96
N THR A 123 -17.51 -6.70 -4.10
CA THR A 123 -18.55 -7.06 -3.13
C THR A 123 -18.44 -8.53 -2.70
N GLY A 124 -18.58 -8.80 -1.39
CA GLY A 124 -18.33 -10.13 -0.82
C GLY A 124 -16.85 -10.43 -0.53
N GLY A 125 -15.98 -9.42 -0.57
CA GLY A 125 -14.57 -9.54 -0.17
C GLY A 125 -13.68 -10.31 -1.15
N VAL A 126 -14.12 -10.48 -2.40
CA VAL A 126 -13.37 -11.21 -3.42
C VAL A 126 -12.21 -10.34 -3.91
N LEU A 127 -10.99 -10.73 -3.54
CA LEU A 127 -9.76 -10.07 -3.97
C LEU A 127 -9.21 -10.73 -5.23
N THR A 128 -9.02 -9.95 -6.28
CA THR A 128 -8.38 -10.34 -7.54
C THR A 128 -7.13 -9.51 -7.77
N SER A 129 -6.18 -10.03 -8.55
CA SER A 129 -4.98 -9.30 -8.92
C SER A 129 -4.74 -9.37 -10.43
N ALA A 130 -4.13 -8.33 -10.97
CA ALA A 130 -3.69 -8.24 -12.35
C ALA A 130 -2.32 -7.55 -12.40
N ALA A 131 -1.53 -7.81 -13.44
CA ALA A 131 -0.30 -7.05 -13.67
C ALA A 131 -0.64 -5.55 -13.81
N CYS A 132 0.16 -4.67 -13.21
CA CYS A 132 0.02 -3.25 -13.47
C CYS A 132 0.44 -2.93 -14.90
N VAL A 133 -0.25 -1.95 -15.49
CA VAL A 133 0.03 -1.39 -16.82
C VAL A 133 0.56 0.02 -16.68
#